data_AF-U4V988-F1
#
_entry.id   AF-U4V988-F1
#
_cell.length_a   1.000
_cell.length_b   1.000
_cell.length_c   1.000
_cell.angle_alpha   90.00
_cell.angle_beta   90.00
_cell.angle_gamma   90.00
#
_symmetry.space_group_name_H-M   'P 1'
#
loop_
_entity.id
_entity.type
_entity.pdbx_description
1 polymer ?
#
loop_
_entity_poly.entity_id
_entity_poly.type
_entity_poly.pdbx_seq_one_letter_code
_entity_poly.pdbx_strand_id
1 'polypeptide(L)'
;MGGLTPANSFSGITMRLTSDRRILVRQNVHFCPSLRQSDARRETVRREHKRLFDERFPMLPKVDMEHTWTGFICLSRNGAPGFGQTEKNVYTSLCQNGVGITKGTIGGILAADMACDIDNPLIDDMLKLGSPPTGLPPRPFLDLGVRARFAWELWRARAEV
;
A
#
# COMPACT_ATOMS: atom_id res chain seq x y z
N MET A 1 -0.76 9.77 -19.21
CA MET A 1 -1.85 9.75 -18.23
C MET A 1 -1.26 9.60 -16.84
N GLY A 2 -0.92 10.71 -16.20
CA GLY A 2 -0.51 10.71 -14.80
C GLY A 2 -1.75 10.55 -13.94
N GLY A 3 -1.92 9.38 -13.32
CA GLY A 3 -2.91 9.23 -12.25
C GLY A 3 -2.47 10.09 -11.08
N LEU A 4 -3.21 11.17 -10.82
CA LEU A 4 -3.12 11.90 -9.56
C LEU A 4 -3.61 10.96 -8.46
N THR A 5 -2.70 10.14 -7.94
CA THR A 5 -2.90 9.52 -6.62
C THR A 5 -2.97 10.65 -5.61
N PRO A 6 -4.01 10.71 -4.76
CA PRO A 6 -4.06 11.69 -3.68
C PRO A 6 -2.74 11.66 -2.89
N ALA A 7 -2.22 12.83 -2.54
CA ALA A 7 -0.98 12.98 -1.76
C ALA A 7 -1.01 12.15 -0.46
N ASN A 8 -2.22 11.85 0.04
CA ASN A 8 -2.47 10.90 1.13
C ASN A 8 -3.12 9.60 0.65
N SER A 9 -2.29 8.58 0.39
CA SER A 9 -2.72 7.19 0.13
C SER A 9 -3.39 6.49 1.32
N PHE A 10 -3.51 7.18 2.47
CA PHE A 10 -4.03 6.65 3.73
C PHE A 10 -5.48 7.08 4.05
N SER A 11 -5.95 8.23 3.56
CA SER A 11 -7.25 8.82 3.91
C SER A 11 -8.23 8.94 2.73
N GLY A 12 -7.75 8.94 1.49
CA GLY A 12 -8.60 9.08 0.30
C GLY A 12 -9.24 7.76 -0.15
N ILE A 13 -10.52 7.82 -0.57
CA ILE A 13 -11.12 6.76 -1.37
C ILE A 13 -10.63 6.88 -2.81
N THR A 14 -9.98 5.84 -3.32
CA THR A 14 -9.61 5.76 -4.73
C THR A 14 -10.61 4.87 -5.45
N MET A 15 -11.15 5.37 -6.56
CA MET A 15 -12.05 4.61 -7.41
C MET A 15 -11.44 4.50 -8.81
N ARG A 16 -11.52 3.31 -9.41
CA ARG A 16 -11.04 3.06 -10.77
C ARG A 16 -12.08 2.28 -11.55
N LEU A 17 -12.45 2.79 -12.73
CA LEU A 17 -13.22 2.04 -13.71
C LEU A 17 -12.26 1.11 -14.48
N THR A 18 -12.63 -0.16 -14.58
CA THR A 18 -11.90 -1.17 -15.36
C THR A 18 -12.48 -1.29 -16.77
N SER A 19 -11.73 -1.91 -17.68
CA SER A 19 -12.14 -2.09 -19.09
C SER A 19 -13.37 -2.97 -19.26
N ASP A 20 -13.61 -3.89 -18.33
CA ASP A 20 -14.81 -4.74 -18.24
C ASP A 20 -15.98 -4.07 -17.50
N ARG A 21 -15.93 -2.74 -17.34
CA ARG A 21 -16.99 -1.89 -16.75
C ARG A 21 -17.31 -2.20 -15.29
N ARG A 22 -16.31 -2.64 -14.51
CA ARG A 22 -16.40 -2.76 -13.05
C ARG A 22 -15.77 -1.55 -12.38
N ILE A 23 -16.28 -1.19 -11.20
CA ILE A 23 -15.70 -0.12 -10.38
C ILE A 23 -14.95 -0.75 -9.22
N LEU A 24 -13.64 -0.53 -9.18
CA LEU A 24 -12.81 -0.90 -8.05
C LEU A 24 -12.78 0.24 -7.04
N VAL A 25 -13.17 -0.04 -5.81
CA VAL A 25 -13.11 0.89 -4.68
C VAL A 25 -12.01 0.43 -3.73
N ARG A 26 -11.04 1.31 -3.47
CA ARG A 26 -10.01 1.13 -2.44
C ARG A 26 -10.13 2.24 -1.41
N GLN A 27 -10.26 1.85 -0.15
CA GLN A 27 -10.30 2.78 0.97
C GLN A 27 -9.48 2.23 2.14
N ASN A 28 -8.80 3.15 2.83
CA ASN A 28 -8.14 2.95 4.12
C ASN A 28 -6.97 1.95 4.13
N VAL A 29 -6.08 2.19 5.11
CA VAL A 29 -5.11 1.23 5.59
C VAL A 29 -5.28 1.20 7.09
N HIS A 30 -5.36 0.01 7.68
CA HIS A 30 -5.45 -0.15 9.13
C HIS A 30 -4.28 -0.96 9.66
N PHE A 31 -3.85 -0.64 10.88
CA PHE A 31 -2.83 -1.39 11.56
C PHE A 31 -3.40 -2.75 12.05
N CYS A 32 -2.93 -3.83 11.44
CA CYS A 32 -3.29 -5.20 11.81
C CYS A 32 -2.04 -5.99 12.20
N PRO A 33 -1.63 -5.95 13.48
CA PRO A 33 -0.43 -6.66 13.94
C PRO A 33 -0.55 -8.18 13.90
N SER A 34 -1.77 -8.72 13.89
CA SER A 34 -2.03 -10.16 13.85
C SER A 34 -1.91 -10.77 12.45
N LEU A 35 -1.80 -9.92 11.41
CA LEU A 35 -1.88 -10.32 10.00
C LEU A 35 -3.11 -11.20 9.70
N ARG A 36 -4.18 -11.05 10.48
CA ARG A 36 -5.43 -11.79 10.36
C ARG A 36 -6.59 -10.81 10.43
N GLN A 37 -7.51 -10.93 9.47
CA GLN A 37 -8.73 -10.14 9.40
C GLN A 37 -9.94 -11.07 9.45
N SER A 38 -10.91 -10.74 10.31
CA SER A 38 -12.14 -11.50 10.45
C SER A 38 -13.12 -11.18 9.34
N ASP A 39 -14.01 -12.13 9.04
CA ASP A 39 -15.12 -11.92 8.11
C ASP A 39 -16.04 -10.79 8.54
N ALA A 40 -16.31 -10.67 9.84
CA ALA A 40 -17.11 -9.56 10.37
C ALA A 40 -16.49 -8.18 10.06
N ARG A 41 -15.16 -8.07 10.06
CA ARG A 41 -14.48 -6.82 9.68
C ARG A 41 -14.57 -6.57 8.18
N ARG A 42 -14.37 -7.61 7.35
CA ARG A 42 -14.55 -7.53 5.89
C ARG A 42 -15.95 -7.06 5.51
N GLU A 43 -16.96 -7.61 6.18
CA GLU A 43 -18.36 -7.26 6.00
C GLU A 43 -18.66 -5.80 6.39
N THR A 44 -18.06 -5.32 7.49
CA THR A 44 -18.15 -3.91 7.86
C THR A 44 -17.54 -2.98 6.80
N VAL A 45 -16.37 -3.35 6.24
CA VAL A 45 -15.72 -2.60 5.16
C VAL A 45 -16.58 -2.59 3.88
N ARG A 46 -17.21 -3.72 3.55
CA ARG A 46 -18.13 -3.81 2.39
C ARG A 46 -19.28 -2.81 2.49
N ARG A 47 -19.93 -2.72 3.66
CA ARG A 47 -21.02 -1.76 3.90
C ARG A 47 -20.54 -0.31 3.81
N GLU A 48 -19.34 -0.03 4.32
CA GLU A 48 -18.76 1.32 4.26
C GLU A 48 -18.42 1.72 2.82
N HIS A 49 -17.83 0.81 2.03
CA HIS A 49 -17.60 1.05 0.60
C HIS A 49 -18.91 1.31 -0.15
N LYS A 50 -19.98 0.56 0.15
CA LYS A 50 -21.30 0.79 -0.45
C LYS A 50 -21.86 2.17 -0.10
N ARG A 51 -21.82 2.55 1.18
CA ARG A 51 -22.27 3.87 1.65
C ARG A 51 -21.54 5.00 0.92
N LEU A 52 -20.21 4.94 0.87
CA LEU A 52 -19.39 5.95 0.20
C LEU A 52 -19.60 5.97 -1.32
N PHE A 53 -19.83 4.81 -1.92
CA PHE A 53 -20.19 4.71 -3.34
C PHE A 53 -21.52 5.40 -3.62
N ASP A 54 -22.55 5.16 -2.81
CA ASP A 54 -23.88 5.75 -2.97
C ASP A 54 -23.88 7.27 -2.75
N GLU A 55 -23.12 7.74 -1.77
CA GLU A 55 -22.89 9.18 -1.54
C GLU A 55 -22.21 9.85 -2.75
N ARG A 56 -21.28 9.15 -3.39
CA ARG A 56 -20.56 9.67 -4.56
C ARG A 56 -21.38 9.58 -5.84
N PHE A 57 -22.20 8.53 -6.00
CA PHE A 57 -22.95 8.23 -7.21
C PHE A 57 -24.44 7.97 -6.90
N PRO A 58 -25.19 8.98 -6.43
CA PRO A 58 -26.59 8.82 -6.09
C PRO A 58 -27.46 8.42 -7.30
N MET A 59 -26.98 8.65 -8.52
CA MET A 59 -27.65 8.24 -9.76
C MET A 59 -27.52 6.74 -10.10
N LEU A 60 -26.74 5.96 -9.34
CA LEU A 60 -26.47 4.53 -9.58
C LEU A 60 -26.97 3.62 -8.43
N PRO A 61 -28.24 3.69 -7.99
CA PRO A 61 -28.71 3.01 -6.78
C PRO A 61 -28.71 1.48 -6.88
N LYS A 62 -28.65 0.93 -8.10
CA LYS A 62 -28.68 -0.52 -8.36
C LYS A 62 -27.29 -1.19 -8.36
N VAL A 63 -26.22 -0.40 -8.25
CA VAL A 63 -24.85 -0.95 -8.22
C VAL A 63 -24.55 -1.43 -6.80
N ASP A 64 -24.12 -2.69 -6.67
CA ASP A 64 -23.78 -3.32 -5.38
C ASP A 64 -22.32 -3.81 -5.35
N MET A 65 -21.84 -4.15 -4.15
CA MET A 65 -20.48 -4.64 -3.91
C MET A 65 -20.40 -6.15 -4.08
N GLU A 66 -20.16 -6.61 -5.32
CA GLU A 66 -20.07 -8.04 -5.68
C GLU A 66 -18.93 -8.76 -4.95
N HIS A 67 -17.81 -8.08 -4.75
CA HIS A 67 -16.61 -8.66 -4.14
C HIS A 67 -15.99 -7.72 -3.10
N THR A 68 -15.43 -8.30 -2.04
CA THR A 68 -14.65 -7.54 -1.04
C THR A 68 -13.53 -8.40 -0.51
N TRP A 69 -12.32 -7.83 -0.49
CA TRP A 69 -11.13 -8.50 0.00
C TRP A 69 -10.23 -7.51 0.73
N THR A 70 -9.27 -8.04 1.48
CA THR A 70 -8.26 -7.27 2.21
C THR A 70 -6.89 -7.83 1.86
N GLY A 71 -5.92 -6.94 1.65
CA GLY A 71 -4.52 -7.29 1.48
C GLY A 71 -3.66 -6.73 2.59
N PHE A 72 -2.40 -7.15 2.61
CA PHE A 72 -1.38 -6.58 3.48
C PHE A 72 -0.39 -5.78 2.64
N ILE A 73 0.09 -4.69 3.21
CA ILE A 73 1.16 -3.89 2.63
C ILE A 73 2.38 -3.96 3.56
N CYS A 74 3.56 -4.20 3.00
CA CYS A 74 4.79 -3.96 3.75
C CYS A 74 5.11 -2.47 3.69
N LEU A 75 5.32 -1.88 4.87
CA LEU A 75 5.80 -0.52 5.04
C LEU A 75 7.14 -0.52 5.79
N SER A 76 8.07 0.34 5.39
CA SER A 76 9.26 0.67 6.17
C SER A 76 9.10 2.03 6.87
N ARG A 77 9.75 2.20 8.04
CA ARG A 77 9.64 3.42 8.84
C ARG A 77 10.11 4.68 8.11
N ASN A 78 11.14 4.55 7.27
CA ASN A 78 11.73 5.64 6.48
C ASN A 78 11.21 5.70 5.04
N GLY A 79 10.28 4.81 4.63
CA GLY A 79 9.79 4.76 3.25
C GLY A 79 10.79 4.20 2.23
N ALA A 80 11.94 3.69 2.68
CA ALA A 80 12.91 3.02 1.82
C ALA A 80 12.44 1.61 1.41
N PRO A 81 12.69 1.17 0.17
CA PRO A 81 12.42 -0.21 -0.24
C PRO A 81 13.41 -1.17 0.40
N GLY A 82 12.99 -2.42 0.65
CA GLY A 82 13.91 -3.51 0.97
C GLY A 82 14.46 -4.13 -0.32
N PHE A 83 15.35 -3.41 -1.00
CA PHE A 83 15.88 -3.80 -2.30
C PHE A 83 17.40 -4.03 -2.24
N GLY A 84 17.86 -5.02 -3.00
CA GLY A 84 19.29 -5.31 -3.19
C GLY A 84 19.70 -6.72 -2.74
N GLN A 85 20.99 -7.00 -2.81
CA GLN A 85 21.58 -8.27 -2.37
C GLN A 85 21.76 -8.25 -0.85
N THR A 86 21.10 -9.17 -0.16
CA THR A 86 21.21 -9.27 1.32
C THR A 86 22.24 -10.30 1.76
N GLU A 87 22.43 -11.35 0.96
CA GLU A 87 23.42 -12.41 1.19
C GLU A 87 23.97 -12.90 -0.15
N LYS A 88 25.02 -13.73 -0.14
CA LYS A 88 25.54 -14.35 -1.36
C LYS A 88 24.41 -15.08 -2.11
N ASN A 89 24.15 -14.66 -3.35
CA ASN A 89 23.07 -15.17 -4.22
C ASN A 89 21.64 -15.01 -3.65
N VAL A 90 21.42 -14.06 -2.73
CA VAL A 90 20.09 -13.73 -2.21
C VAL A 90 19.76 -12.27 -2.51
N TYR A 91 18.77 -12.07 -3.37
CA TYR A 91 18.33 -10.76 -3.83
C TYR A 91 16.91 -10.48 -3.34
N THR A 92 16.65 -9.23 -2.96
CA THR A 92 15.38 -8.83 -2.35
C THR A 92 14.72 -7.70 -3.14
N SER A 93 13.39 -7.75 -3.14
CA SER A 93 12.53 -6.70 -3.68
C SER A 93 11.28 -6.60 -2.81
N LEU A 94 11.44 -5.95 -1.67
CA LEU A 94 10.46 -5.92 -0.58
C LEU A 94 10.05 -4.48 -0.23
N CYS A 95 8.96 -4.35 0.52
CA CYS A 95 8.52 -3.10 1.16
C CYS A 95 8.37 -1.93 0.19
N GLN A 96 7.51 -2.17 -0.80
CA GLN A 96 7.14 -1.22 -1.85
C GLN A 96 6.23 -0.07 -1.38
N ASN A 97 6.01 0.05 -0.06
CA ASN A 97 5.35 1.17 0.61
C ASN A 97 3.99 1.57 0.00
N GLY A 98 3.18 0.58 -0.38
CA GLY A 98 1.84 0.79 -0.96
C GLY A 98 1.82 1.09 -2.45
N VAL A 99 2.98 1.21 -3.12
CA VAL A 99 3.11 1.37 -4.58
C VAL A 99 3.58 0.05 -5.22
N GLY A 100 2.93 -1.03 -4.83
CA GLY A 100 3.40 -2.40 -5.08
C GLY A 100 3.45 -2.80 -6.55
N ILE A 101 2.55 -2.30 -7.40
CA ILE A 101 2.52 -2.67 -8.82
C ILE A 101 3.75 -2.10 -9.53
N THR A 102 3.91 -0.77 -9.53
CA THR A 102 5.03 -0.14 -10.26
C THR A 102 6.37 -0.49 -9.64
N LYS A 103 6.53 -0.30 -8.31
CA LYS A 103 7.82 -0.54 -7.65
C LYS A 103 8.16 -2.03 -7.54
N GLY A 104 7.15 -2.89 -7.40
CA GLY A 104 7.36 -4.34 -7.39
C GLY A 104 7.75 -4.89 -8.74
N THR A 105 7.12 -4.43 -9.85
CA THR A 105 7.51 -4.86 -11.20
C THR A 105 8.94 -4.45 -11.53
N ILE A 106 9.27 -3.16 -11.38
CA ILE A 106 10.64 -2.70 -11.68
C ILE A 106 11.65 -3.32 -10.71
N GLY A 107 11.34 -3.36 -9.41
CA GLY A 107 12.24 -3.97 -8.42
C GLY A 107 12.44 -5.46 -8.64
N GLY A 108 11.47 -6.19 -9.20
CA GLY A 108 11.63 -7.59 -9.56
C GLY A 108 12.57 -7.77 -10.75
N ILE A 109 12.41 -6.93 -11.78
CA ILE A 109 13.31 -6.91 -12.95
C ILE A 109 14.73 -6.59 -12.52
N LEU A 110 14.92 -5.51 -11.75
CA LEU A 110 16.24 -5.08 -11.30
C LEU A 110 16.91 -6.13 -10.39
N ALA A 111 16.15 -6.82 -9.55
CA ALA A 111 16.69 -7.91 -8.74
C ALA A 111 17.12 -9.12 -9.60
N ALA A 112 16.42 -9.39 -10.71
CA ALA A 112 16.82 -10.42 -11.67
C ALA A 112 18.06 -10.00 -12.47
N ASP A 113 18.14 -8.74 -12.90
CA ASP A 113 19.32 -8.18 -13.57
C ASP A 113 20.56 -8.29 -12.68
N MET A 114 20.45 -7.93 -11.40
CA MET A 114 21.50 -8.12 -10.39
C MET A 114 21.91 -9.60 -10.25
N ALA A 115 20.95 -10.52 -10.26
CA ALA A 115 21.23 -11.95 -10.13
C ALA A 115 21.92 -12.56 -11.36
N CYS A 116 21.75 -11.93 -12.52
CA CYS A 116 22.31 -12.36 -13.81
C CYS A 116 23.56 -11.57 -14.23
N ASP A 117 24.11 -10.73 -13.34
CA ASP A 117 25.23 -9.82 -13.65
C ASP A 117 24.96 -8.91 -14.87
N ILE A 118 23.70 -8.49 -15.05
CA ILE A 118 23.30 -7.55 -16.09
C ILE A 118 23.46 -6.13 -15.56
N ASP A 119 24.24 -5.31 -16.25
CA ASP A 119 24.40 -3.90 -15.93
C ASP A 119 23.12 -3.12 -16.29
N ASN A 120 22.49 -2.55 -15.26
CA ASN A 120 21.29 -1.74 -15.41
C ASN A 120 21.41 -0.49 -14.51
N PRO A 121 21.45 0.73 -15.07
CA PRO A 121 21.67 1.95 -14.31
C PRO A 121 20.58 2.24 -13.26
N LEU A 122 19.38 1.66 -13.43
CA LEU A 122 18.29 1.80 -12.46
C LEU A 122 18.52 1.02 -11.16
N ILE A 123 19.45 0.04 -11.15
CA ILE A 123 19.85 -0.67 -9.94
C ILE A 123 20.44 0.33 -8.94
N ASP A 124 21.40 1.15 -9.38
CA ASP A 124 22.03 2.17 -8.55
C ASP A 124 21.02 3.19 -8.03
N ASP A 125 20.07 3.59 -8.86
CA ASP A 125 19.03 4.54 -8.45
C ASP A 125 18.09 3.93 -7.39
N MET A 126 17.77 2.64 -7.51
CA MET A 126 16.97 1.94 -6.50
C MET A 126 17.74 1.78 -5.18
N LEU A 127 19.05 1.50 -5.23
CA LEU A 127 19.91 1.41 -4.04
C LEU A 127 20.05 2.76 -3.33
N LYS A 128 20.10 3.87 -4.07
CA LYS A 128 20.15 5.24 -3.50
C LYS A 128 18.89 5.63 -2.72
N LEU A 129 17.77 4.93 -2.90
CA LEU A 129 16.57 5.11 -2.06
C LEU A 129 16.79 4.65 -0.61
N GLY A 130 17.92 3.98 -0.34
CA GLY A 130 18.33 3.52 0.96
C GLY A 130 17.71 2.19 1.36
N SER A 131 17.99 1.77 2.59
CA SER A 131 17.51 0.51 3.14
C SER A 131 16.52 0.74 4.29
N PRO A 132 15.59 -0.20 4.53
CA PRO A 132 14.73 -0.15 5.71
C PRO A 132 15.60 -0.24 6.97
N PRO A 133 15.29 0.51 8.04
CA PRO A 133 16.08 0.43 9.26
C PRO A 133 15.97 -0.96 9.88
N THR A 134 17.09 -1.46 10.39
CA THR A 134 17.17 -2.74 11.08
C THR A 134 16.47 -2.64 12.44
N GLY A 135 15.53 -3.54 12.70
CA GLY A 135 14.86 -3.68 13.98
C GLY A 135 13.63 -2.78 14.16
N LEU A 136 12.57 -3.38 14.69
CA LEU A 136 11.39 -2.65 15.18
C LEU A 136 11.50 -2.53 16.71
N PRO A 137 11.00 -1.42 17.30
CA PRO A 137 10.87 -1.34 18.75
C PRO A 137 10.09 -2.53 19.31
N PRO A 138 10.40 -3.02 20.53
CA PRO A 138 9.62 -4.08 21.14
C PRO A 138 8.19 -3.60 21.39
N ARG A 139 7.25 -4.56 21.45
CA ARG A 139 5.90 -4.25 21.91
C ARG A 139 5.92 -3.93 23.41
N PRO A 140 5.13 -2.93 23.87
CA PRO A 140 4.03 -2.25 23.16
C PRO A 140 4.43 -0.95 22.41
N PHE A 141 5.69 -0.53 22.45
CA PHE A 141 6.12 0.76 21.88
C PHE A 141 5.90 0.86 20.37
N LEU A 142 6.12 -0.24 19.64
CA LEU A 142 5.79 -0.32 18.22
C LEU A 142 4.31 -0.03 17.96
N ASP A 143 3.43 -0.70 18.68
CA ASP A 143 1.98 -0.61 18.47
C ASP A 143 1.48 0.81 18.77
N LEU A 144 2.00 1.44 19.84
CA LEU A 144 1.72 2.83 20.17
C LEU A 144 2.25 3.79 19.10
N GLY A 145 3.49 3.61 18.65
CA GLY A 145 4.10 4.44 17.62
C GLY A 145 3.36 4.38 16.29
N VAL A 146 2.95 3.19 15.86
CA VAL A 146 2.15 3.03 14.63
C VAL A 146 0.80 3.72 14.78
N ARG A 147 0.07 3.50 15.89
CA ARG A 147 -1.23 4.15 16.13
C ARG A 147 -1.11 5.68 16.15
N ALA A 148 -0.10 6.21 16.83
CA ALA A 148 0.15 7.65 16.89
C ALA A 148 0.48 8.21 15.50
N ARG A 149 1.30 7.52 14.72
CA ARG A 149 1.64 7.95 13.35
C ARG A 149 0.41 7.93 12.44
N PHE A 150 -0.41 6.89 12.47
CA PHE A 150 -1.66 6.83 11.70
C PHE A 150 -2.62 7.95 12.10
N ALA A 151 -2.80 8.20 13.40
CA ALA A 151 -3.63 9.30 13.88
C ALA A 151 -3.10 10.66 13.41
N TRP A 152 -1.78 10.86 13.43
CA TRP A 152 -1.12 12.07 12.95
C TRP A 152 -1.30 12.28 11.45
N GLU A 153 -1.11 11.25 10.61
CA GLU A 153 -1.31 11.37 9.16
C GLU A 153 -2.77 11.66 8.81
N LEU A 154 -3.73 11.00 9.48
CA LEU A 154 -5.16 11.31 9.32
C LEU A 154 -5.48 12.75 9.75
N TRP A 155 -4.85 13.21 10.84
CA TRP A 155 -4.99 14.59 11.32
C TRP A 155 -4.39 15.61 10.36
N ARG A 156 -3.28 15.31 9.68
CA ARG A 156 -2.72 16.18 8.63
C ARG A 156 -3.58 16.20 7.38
N ALA A 157 -4.09 15.03 6.99
CA ALA A 157 -4.92 14.88 5.79
C ALA A 157 -6.26 15.62 5.87
N ARG A 158 -6.77 15.90 7.08
CA ARG A 158 -8.03 16.67 7.26
C ARG A 158 -7.93 18.12 6.78
N ALA A 159 -6.72 18.65 6.60
CA ALA A 159 -6.48 19.99 6.10
C ALA A 159 -6.43 20.07 4.56
N GLU A 160 -6.51 18.92 3.87
CA GLU A 160 -6.56 18.82 2.40
C GLU A 160 -8.01 18.71 1.86
N VAL A 161 -9.00 19.23 2.61
CA VAL A 161 -10.42 19.28 2.21
C VAL A 161 -10.81 20.70 1.81
#